data_AF-A0A4R4WB64-F1
#
_entry.id   AF-A0A4R4WB64-F1
#
_cell.length_a   1.000
_cell.length_b   1.000
_cell.length_c   1.000
_cell.angle_alpha   90.00
_cell.angle_beta   90.00
_cell.angle_gamma   90.00
#
_symmetry.space_group_name_H-M   'P 1'
#
loop_
_entity.id
_entity.type
_entity.pdbx_description
1 polymer ?
#
loop_
_entity_poly.entity_id
_entity_poly.type
_entity_poly.pdbx_seq_one_letter_code
_entity_poly.pdbx_strand_id
1 'polypeptide(L)' 'MTSAPDNPVTALAAFLAEHGDDLVDDDPALIVGFLQTVLLMPLHRDRLASPDLYPKILDRLIDIIAAGLTVFARPAW' A
#
# COMPACT_ATOMS: atom_id res chain seq x y z
N MET A 1 18.34 22.50 0.71
CA MET A 1 18.71 21.08 0.50
C MET A 1 17.52 20.25 0.91
N THR A 2 16.69 19.84 -0.04
CA THR A 2 15.64 18.84 0.21
C THR A 2 16.28 17.48 0.02
N SER A 3 16.78 16.89 1.12
CA SER A 3 17.02 15.45 1.11
C SER A 3 15.65 14.80 0.96
N ALA A 4 15.30 14.39 -0.26
CA ALA A 4 14.45 13.23 -0.38
C ALA A 4 15.10 12.17 0.52
N PRO A 5 14.39 11.53 1.45
CA PRO A 5 15.00 10.51 2.28
C PRO A 5 15.66 9.50 1.35
N ASP A 6 16.95 9.23 1.53
CA ASP A 6 17.74 8.35 0.64
C ASP A 6 17.12 6.94 0.53
N ASN A 7 16.13 6.64 1.37
CA ASN A 7 15.31 5.45 1.33
C ASN A 7 13.80 5.78 1.10
N PRO A 8 13.19 5.30 -0.01
CA PRO A 8 11.76 5.50 -0.28
C PRO A 8 10.84 4.88 0.80
N VAL A 9 11.31 3.87 1.53
CA VAL A 9 10.59 3.29 2.67
C VAL A 9 10.48 4.29 3.81
N THR A 10 11.57 4.99 4.12
CA THR A 10 11.59 6.01 5.17
C THR A 10 10.74 7.22 4.78
N ALA A 11 10.76 7.61 3.50
CA ALA A 11 9.91 8.67 2.96
C ALA A 11 8.42 8.32 3.08
N LEU A 12 8.06 7.08 2.72
CA LEU A 12 6.69 6.60 2.83
C LEU A 12 6.23 6.54 4.30
N ALA A 13 7.07 6.04 5.21
CA ALA A 13 6.74 6.01 6.63
C ALA A 13 6.51 7.43 7.21
N ALA A 14 7.34 8.41 6.82
CA ALA A 14 7.16 9.80 7.22
C ALA A 14 5.86 10.40 6.66
N PHE A 15 5.55 10.16 5.38
CA PHE A 15 4.31 10.60 4.76
C PHE A 15 3.07 10.02 5.46
N LEU A 16 3.08 8.73 5.79
CA LEU A 16 1.96 8.08 6.49
C LEU A 16 1.77 8.64 7.91
N ALA A 17 2.84 9.05 8.59
CA ALA A 17 2.74 9.71 9.90
C ALA A 17 2.06 11.09 9.83
N GLU A 18 2.16 11.78 8.68
CA GLU A 18 1.51 13.08 8.45
C GLU A 18 0.05 12.96 7.94
N HIS A 19 -0.32 11.80 7.38
CA HIS A 19 -1.61 11.54 6.74
C HIS A 19 -2.39 10.39 7.37
N GLY A 20 -2.17 10.13 8.66
CA GLY A 20 -2.78 9.01 9.38
C GLY A 20 -4.31 9.04 9.49
N ASP A 21 -4.92 10.22 9.37
CA ASP A 21 -6.36 10.42 9.60
C ASP A 21 -7.28 9.66 8.61
N ASP A 22 -6.77 9.37 7.41
CA ASP A 22 -7.50 8.60 6.38
C ASP A 22 -7.20 7.09 6.44
N LEU A 23 -6.26 6.69 7.30
CA LEU A 23 -5.79 5.31 7.44
C LEU A 23 -6.42 4.62 8.64
N VAL A 24 -6.45 3.29 8.57
CA VAL A 24 -6.81 2.47 9.73
C VAL A 24 -5.88 2.73 10.92
N ASP A 25 -6.45 2.71 12.13
CA ASP A 25 -5.71 2.82 13.40
C ASP A 25 -4.96 1.51 13.70
N ASP A 26 -3.90 1.26 12.94
CA ASP A 26 -3.02 0.09 13.01
C ASP A 26 -1.55 0.53 13.13
N ASP A 27 -0.65 -0.42 13.40
CA ASP A 27 0.79 -0.17 13.40
C ASP A 27 1.26 0.38 12.03
N PRO A 28 1.88 1.57 11.96
CA PRO A 28 2.39 2.13 10.72
C PRO A 28 3.37 1.20 9.97
N ALA A 29 4.13 0.37 10.69
CA ALA A 29 5.01 -0.62 10.09
C ALA A 29 4.23 -1.71 9.34
N LEU A 30 3.03 -2.05 9.81
CA LEU A 30 2.13 -3.02 9.17
C LEU A 30 1.55 -2.44 7.87
N ILE A 31 1.13 -1.17 7.87
CA ILE A 31 0.68 -0.45 6.67
C ILE A 31 1.79 -0.41 5.61
N VAL A 32 3.01 -0.01 6.00
CA VAL A 32 4.18 -0.01 5.11
C VAL A 32 4.48 -1.42 4.59
N GLY A 33 4.39 -2.45 5.44
CA GLY A 33 4.58 -3.84 5.06
C GLY A 33 3.61 -4.33 3.97
N PHE A 34 2.33 -3.93 4.05
CA PHE A 34 1.35 -4.25 3.01
C PHE A 34 1.70 -3.58 1.67
N LEU A 35 2.05 -2.30 1.70
CA LEU A 35 2.43 -1.56 0.50
C LEU A 35 3.69 -2.16 -0.15
N GLN A 36 4.71 -2.51 0.65
CA GLN A 36 5.90 -3.20 0.17
C GLN A 36 5.58 -4.57 -0.44
N THR A 37 4.66 -5.32 0.15
CA THR A 37 4.26 -6.64 -0.35
C THR A 37 3.71 -6.53 -1.77
N VAL A 38 2.83 -5.55 -2.03
CA VAL A 38 2.31 -5.27 -3.37
C VAL A 38 3.42 -4.89 -4.34
N LEU A 39 4.35 -4.03 -3.93
CA LEU A 39 5.47 -3.58 -4.75
C LEU A 39 6.46 -4.69 -5.12
N LEU A 40 6.55 -5.75 -4.31
CA LEU A 40 7.42 -6.90 -4.56
C LEU A 40 6.78 -7.96 -5.46
N MET A 41 5.44 -7.99 -5.59
CA MET A 41 4.75 -8.98 -6.44
C MET A 41 5.21 -9.00 -7.90
N PRO A 42 5.49 -7.87 -8.58
CA PRO A 42 6.00 -7.86 -9.96
C PRO A 42 7.28 -8.68 -10.16
N LEU A 43 8.14 -8.78 -9.13
CA LEU A 43 9.37 -9.57 -9.18
C LEU A 43 9.10 -11.09 -9.20
N HIS A 44 7.89 -11.50 -8.81
CA HIS A 44 7.46 -12.88 -8.71
C HIS A 44 6.34 -13.24 -9.69
N ARG A 45 6.05 -12.36 -10.66
CA ARG A 45 4.91 -12.47 -11.58
C ARG A 45 4.78 -13.85 -12.23
N ASP A 46 5.90 -14.43 -12.68
CA ASP A 46 5.92 -15.71 -13.42
C ASP A 46 5.56 -16.91 -12.54
N ARG A 47 5.56 -16.74 -11.21
CA ARG A 47 5.15 -17.76 -10.22
C ARG A 47 3.73 -17.54 -9.71
N LEU A 48 3.16 -16.36 -9.89
CA LEU A 48 1.90 -15.95 -9.27
C LEU A 48 0.70 -16.16 -10.18
N ALA A 49 0.84 -15.92 -11.49
CA ALA A 49 -0.26 -16.05 -12.44
C ALA A 49 0.24 -16.18 -13.89
N SER A 50 -0.65 -16.58 -14.80
CA SER A 50 -0.39 -16.47 -16.23
C SER A 50 -0.28 -14.98 -16.65
N PRO A 51 0.46 -14.66 -17.73
CA PRO A 51 0.67 -13.27 -18.16
C PRO A 51 -0.61 -12.46 -18.35
N ASP A 52 -1.68 -13.09 -18.84
CA ASP A 52 -2.97 -12.42 -19.11
C ASP A 52 -3.82 -12.16 -17.85
N LEU A 53 -3.55 -12.91 -16.77
CA LEU A 53 -4.27 -12.79 -15.50
C LEU A 53 -3.53 -11.93 -14.49
N TYR A 54 -2.20 -11.89 -14.55
CA TYR A 54 -1.38 -11.15 -13.60
C TYR A 54 -1.81 -9.69 -13.41
N PRO A 55 -2.06 -8.89 -14.47
CA PRO A 55 -2.50 -7.50 -14.30
C PRO A 55 -3.84 -7.39 -13.58
N LYS A 56 -4.80 -8.28 -13.89
CA LYS A 56 -6.14 -8.27 -13.28
C LYS A 56 -6.11 -8.66 -11.81
N ILE A 57 -5.24 -9.62 -11.46
CA ILE A 57 -5.04 -10.07 -10.08
C ILE A 57 -4.38 -8.95 -9.26
N LEU A 58 -3.34 -8.32 -9.80
CA LEU A 58 -2.64 -7.24 -9.13
C LEU A 58 -3.55 -6.04 -8.89
N ASP A 59 -4.32 -5.63 -9.91
CA ASP A 59 -5.31 -4.56 -9.82
C ASP A 59 -6.33 -4.85 -8.72
N ARG A 60 -6.88 -6.07 -8.71
CA ARG A 60 -7.87 -6.43 -7.71
C ARG A 60 -7.30 -6.57 -6.30
N LEU A 61 -6.05 -6.97 -6.17
CA LEU A 61 -5.35 -7.00 -4.89
C LEU A 61 -5.10 -5.58 -4.36
N ILE A 62 -4.72 -4.64 -5.23
CA ILE A 62 -4.56 -3.23 -4.87
C ILE A 62 -5.87 -2.67 -4.32
N ASP A 63 -7.00 -2.94 -4.98
CA ASP A 63 -8.31 -2.50 -4.48
C ASP A 63 -8.63 -3.06 -3.08
N ILE A 64 -8.39 -4.36 -2.86
CA ILE A 64 -8.67 -5.01 -1.58
C ILE A 64 -7.81 -4.40 -0.48
N ILE A 65 -6.52 -4.19 -0.74
CA ILE A 65 -5.58 -3.61 0.22
C ILE A 65 -5.95 -2.15 0.48
N ALA A 66 -6.21 -1.35 -0.56
CA ALA A 66 -6.60 0.05 -0.42
C ALA A 66 -7.90 0.19 0.41
N ALA A 67 -8.91 -0.63 0.12
CA ALA A 67 -10.16 -0.64 0.89
C ALA A 67 -9.95 -1.11 2.34
N GLY A 68 -9.01 -2.03 2.59
CA GLY A 68 -8.69 -2.50 3.93
C GLY A 68 -7.84 -1.53 4.76
N LEU A 69 -7.06 -0.67 4.11
CA LEU A 69 -6.14 0.28 4.76
C LEU A 69 -6.76 1.67 4.99
N THR A 70 -7.93 1.95 4.43
CA THR A 70 -8.57 3.27 4.52
C THR A 70 -9.81 3.24 5.38
N VAL A 71 -10.00 4.28 6.19
CA VAL A 71 -11.24 4.44 6.95
C VAL A 71 -12.27 5.07 6.03
N PHE A 72 -13.28 4.28 5.62
CA PHE A 72 -14.44 4.85 4.94
C PHE A 72 -15.21 5.68 5.97
N ALA A 73 -15.06 7.00 5.94
CA ALA A 73 -15.89 7.90 6.72
C ALA A 73 -17.35 7.68 6.32
N ARG A 74 -18.06 6.84 7.08
CA ARG A 74 -19.49 6.61 6.88
C ARG A 74 -20.18 7.94 7.26
N PRO A 75 -20.84 8.64 6.33
CA PRO A 75 -21.49 9.90 6.66
C PRO A 75 -22.55 9.63 7.73
N ALA A 76 -22.39 10.26 8.89
CA ALA A 76 -23.39 10.27 9.94
C ALA A 76 -24.54 11.17 9.49
N TRP A 77 -25.59 10.56 8.96
CA TRP A 77 -26.92 11.16 8.90
C TRP A 77 -27.79 10.54 9.99
#